data_AF-A0A482XKJ8-F1
#
_entry.id   AF-A0A482XKJ8-F1
#
_cell.length_a   1.000
_cell.length_b   1.000
_cell.length_c   1.000
_cell.angle_alpha   90.00
_cell.angle_beta   90.00
_cell.angle_gamma   90.00
#
_symmetry.space_group_name_H-M   'P 1'
#
loop_
_entity.id
_entity.type
_entity.pdbx_description
1 polymer ?
#
loop_
_entity_poly.entity_id
_entity_poly.type
_entity_poly.pdbx_seq_one_letter_code
_entity_poly.pdbx_strand_id
1 'polypeptide(L)' 'MTIIGSSSRFVAGRNAMQTIYWRAVKNAKGEEQPKLVKTNKTFSYPGKSQETSTKSEPKR' A
#
# COMPACT_ATOMS: atom_id res chain seq x y z
N MET A 1 3.09 -17.91 -10.48
CA MET A 1 2.98 -16.50 -10.89
C MET A 1 4.19 -15.79 -10.32
N THR A 2 5.05 -15.20 -11.16
CA THR A 2 6.34 -14.65 -10.72
C THR A 2 6.27 -13.13 -10.73
N ILE A 3 6.62 -12.46 -9.62
CA ILE A 3 6.73 -11.00 -9.60
C ILE A 3 8.12 -10.64 -10.13
N ILE A 4 8.16 -9.82 -11.18
CA ILE A 4 9.39 -9.32 -11.81
C ILE A 4 9.87 -8.07 -11.07
N GLY A 5 8.95 -7.23 -10.61
CA GLY A 5 9.29 -6.02 -9.87
C GLY A 5 8.07 -5.28 -9.35
N SER A 6 8.30 -4.26 -8.52
CA SER A 6 7.25 -3.36 -8.04
C SER A 6 7.77 -1.94 -7.85
N SER A 7 6.88 -0.96 -8.01
CA SER A 7 7.15 0.45 -7.71
C SER A 7 5.95 1.05 -7.00
N SER A 8 6.18 1.78 -5.91
CA SER A 8 5.14 2.47 -5.15
C SER A 8 5.42 3.96 -5.09
N ARG A 9 4.37 4.78 -5.21
CA ARG A 9 4.45 6.23 -5.00
C ARG A 9 3.35 6.72 -4.08
N PHE A 10 3.69 7.70 -3.26
CA PHE A 10 2.73 8.51 -2.53
C PHE A 10 2.17 9.59 -3.46
N VAL A 11 0.85 9.78 -3.43
CA VAL A 11 0.20 10.86 -4.21
C VAL A 11 -0.10 12.00 -3.24
N ALA A 12 0.82 12.96 -3.11
CA ALA A 12 0.65 14.12 -2.23
C ALA A 12 -0.69 14.84 -2.52
N GLY A 13 -1.42 15.20 -1.45
CA GLY A 13 -2.76 15.82 -1.52
C GLY A 13 -3.93 14.84 -1.44
N ARG A 14 -3.69 13.53 -1.61
CA ARG A 14 -4.66 12.48 -1.31
C ARG A 14 -3.95 11.42 -0.47
N ASN A 15 -4.53 11.06 0.66
CA ASN A 15 -4.14 9.98 1.55
C ASN A 15 -4.09 8.61 0.81
N ALA A 16 -3.23 8.44 -0.21
CA ALA A 16 -3.29 7.35 -1.18
C ALA A 16 -1.90 6.92 -1.65
N MET A 17 -1.69 5.61 -1.62
CA MET A 17 -0.53 4.89 -2.12
C MET A 17 -0.92 4.19 -3.40
N GLN A 18 -0.16 4.45 -4.47
CA GLN A 18 -0.30 3.74 -5.73
C GLN A 18 0.88 2.79 -5.89
N THR A 19 0.59 1.51 -6.12
CA THR A 19 1.61 0.48 -6.35
C THR A 19 1.39 -0.18 -7.69
N ILE A 20 2.46 -0.36 -8.44
CA ILE A 20 2.49 -1.05 -9.73
C ILE A 20 3.36 -2.29 -9.56
N TYR A 21 2.87 -3.44 -10.03
CA TYR A 21 3.58 -4.71 -10.06
C TYR A 21 3.80 -5.14 -11.51
N TRP A 22 5.03 -5.51 -11.85
CA TRP A 22 5.35 -6.26 -13.06
C TRP A 22 5.36 -7.75 -12.72
N ARG A 23 4.60 -8.55 -13.47
CA ARG A 23 4.46 -9.99 -13.20
C ARG A 23 4.61 -10.78 -14.50
N ALA A 24 5.28 -11.93 -14.43
CA ALA A 24 5.19 -12.96 -15.46
C ALA A 24 4.00 -13.86 -15.15
N VAL A 25 3.08 -13.97 -16.11
CA VAL A 25 1.90 -14.84 -16.02
C VAL A 25 2.02 -15.91 -17.09
N LYS A 26 1.86 -17.18 -16.71
CA LYS A 26 1.81 -18.26 -17.68
C LYS A 26 0.45 -18.22 -18.37
N ASN A 27 0.45 -18.19 -19.70
CA ASN A 27 -0.77 -18.35 -20.49
C ASN A 27 -1.23 -19.82 -20.46
N ALA A 28 -2.40 -20.11 -21.05
CA ALA A 28 -2.94 -21.48 -21.12
C ALA A 28 -2.02 -22.48 -21.85
N LYS A 29 -1.04 -21.99 -22.62
CA LYS A 29 -0.01 -22.77 -23.33
C LYS A 29 1.30 -22.90 -22.53
N GLY A 30 1.36 -22.37 -21.32
CA GLY A 30 2.53 -22.46 -20.43
C GLY A 30 3.63 -21.41 -20.70
N GLU A 31 3.44 -20.51 -21.66
CA GLU A 31 4.41 -19.47 -22.00
C GLU A 31 4.31 -18.29 -21.02
N GLU A 32 5.45 -17.74 -20.61
CA GLU A 32 5.49 -16.57 -19.75
C GLU A 32 5.19 -15.30 -20.55
N GLN A 33 4.09 -14.62 -20.19
CA GLN A 33 3.75 -13.31 -20.74
C GLN A 33 3.86 -12.22 -19.67
N PRO A 34 4.52 -11.09 -19.97
CA PRO A 34 4.61 -9.97 -19.05
C PRO A 34 3.22 -9.33 -18.88
N LYS A 35 2.81 -9.13 -17.63
CA LYS A 35 1.57 -8.46 -17.24
C LYS A 35 1.86 -7.37 -16.21
N LEU A 36 1.31 -6.19 -16.46
CA LEU A 36 1.35 -5.06 -15.52
C LEU A 36 0.06 -5.02 -14.71
N VAL A 37 0.19 -5.00 -13.38
CA VAL A 37 -0.95 -4.91 -12.45
C VAL A 37 -0.79 -3.65 -11.61
N LYS A 38 -1.76 -2.74 -11.70
CA LYS A 38 -1.81 -1.49 -10.92
C LYS A 38 -2.82 -1.63 -9.79
N THR A 39 -2.39 -1.33 -8.58
CA THR A 39 -3.23 -1.31 -7.38
C THR A 39 -3.21 0.08 -6.75
N ASN A 40 -4.35 0.56 -6.30
CA ASN A 40 -4.50 1.83 -5.59
C ASN A 40 -5.06 1.53 -4.19
N LYS A 41 -4.38 1.99 -3.15
CA LYS A 41 -4.86 1.94 -1.77
C LYS A 41 -4.90 3.33 -1.20
N THR A 42 -6.08 3.76 -0.78
CA THR A 42 -6.24 4.93 0.08
C THR A 42 -5.87 4.52 1.51
N PHE A 43 -4.94 5.24 2.15
CA PHE A 43 -4.59 5.05 3.55
C PHE A 43 -4.72 6.42 4.24
N SER A 44 -5.51 6.51 5.31
CA SER A 44 -5.54 7.72 6.13
C SER A 44 -4.34 7.68 7.07
N TYR A 45 -3.37 8.58 6.93
CA TYR A 45 -2.41 8.80 8.03
C TYR A 45 -3.25 9.24 9.25
N PRO A 46 -3.06 8.65 10.44
CA PRO A 46 -3.56 9.29 11.65
C PRO A 46 -2.97 10.70 11.67
N GLY A 47 -3.85 11.70 11.57
CA GLY A 47 -3.45 13.10 11.70
C GLY A 47 -2.65 13.27 12.99
N LYS A 48 -1.64 14.15 12.96
CA LYS A 48 -0.75 14.52 14.07
C LYS A 48 -1.28 14.05 15.43
N SER A 49 -0.61 13.06 16.01
CA SER A 49 -0.66 12.69 17.43
C SER A 49 -2.00 13.03 18.11
N GLN A 50 -2.95 12.09 18.11
CA GLN A 50 -3.78 12.01 19.31
C GLN A 50 -2.83 11.62 20.44
N GLU A 51 -2.34 12.64 21.18
CA GLU A 51 -1.83 12.46 22.53
C GLU A 51 -2.82 11.54 23.24
N THR A 52 -2.39 10.33 23.53
CA THR A 52 -3.06 9.46 24.47
C THR A 52 -3.02 10.20 25.81
N SER A 53 -4.07 10.95 26.13
CA SER A 53 -4.28 11.51 27.45
C SER A 53 -4.43 10.33 28.41
N THR A 54 -3.31 9.85 28.96
CA THR A 54 -3.29 9.01 30.15
C THR A 54 -3.93 9.84 31.24
N LYS A 55 -5.22 9.62 31.48
CA LYS A 55 -5.98 10.22 32.57
C LYS A 55 -5.36 9.72 33.87
N SER A 56 -4.47 10.53 34.45
CA SER A 56 -3.92 10.30 35.78
C SER A 56 -5.06 10.34 36.80
N GLU A 57 -5.25 9.21 37.48
CA GLU A 57 -6.10 9.01 38.64
C GLU A 57 -5.76 10.03 39.75
N PRO A 58 -6.73 10.77 40.30
CA PRO A 58 -6.45 11.63 41.43
C PRO A 58 -6.42 10.78 42.70
N LYS A 59 -5.23 10.67 43.30
CA LYS A 59 -5.04 10.19 44.66
C LYS A 59 -5.39 11.32 45.63
N ARG A 60 -6.53 11.25 46.32
CA ARG A 60 -6.72 11.49 47.76
C ARG A 60 -8.20 11.50 48.11
#